data_AF-A0A2M6WQS6-F1
#
_entry.id   AF-A0A2M6WQS6-F1
#
_cell.length_a   1.000
_cell.length_b   1.000
_cell.length_c   1.000
_cell.angle_alpha   90.00
_cell.angle_beta   90.00
_cell.angle_gamma   90.00
#
_symmetry.space_group_name_H-M   'P 1'
#
loop_
_entity.id
_entity.type
_entity.pdbx_description
1 polymer ?
#
loop_
_entity_poly.entity_id
_entity_poly.type
_entity_poly.pdbx_seq_one_letter_code
_entity_poly.pdbx_strand_id
1 'polypeptide(L)'
;MKKIYLLFLIALNCLLLLPFNSAAAASLSGRIFLQVQDKGQAWYVYPVDAKRYYLGRPDDAFNIMRQLGLGVSGKSFYSFAVRPTSNVLGRIILRVESKGEAYYVDPLTGHLNYLGRPDDAYRVIRALGQGITNSDLNKIPLGYLAGSSSVPPTVQLGPDDRLVKFTWKYDGQSYYLNEIFNKSLYDQYSVMPRVLTYQQNNPPANFRDSFYAMFLTPRSGDATLDRVLIDLNKLAQSKGIAGDKLVEFMMAFVQYIPYDTSKVNNTNLPNYIYETLYRNSGVCSDKSFLAIAILRKMGYGASILDYPDNKHSAAGVSCAVSQSTSGSGYCFVETTNFFPIGVVPNSLKSGQGEVSTQFDGLFSATHLGSMEIYQKTTAKTYSGIIQTMAKVDLIKKIAQTIEEERADLNIVSLGLATARSNLDALLLRLNNYKNAGDWNNYNLLIPQYNEAANNYNDQATNYQLKIDIYNANIKEYNSLNQAFYQQY
;
A
#
# COMPACT_ATOMS: atom_id res chain seq x y z
N MET A 1 -71.28 6.66 -38.90
CA MET A 1 -70.55 5.59 -39.63
C MET A 1 -69.12 6.05 -39.89
N LYS A 2 -68.13 5.20 -39.58
CA LYS A 2 -66.76 5.07 -40.16
C LYS A 2 -66.07 6.38 -40.64
N LYS A 3 -65.08 6.92 -39.93
CA LYS A 3 -63.63 6.53 -39.85
C LYS A 3 -62.76 7.44 -40.75
N ILE A 4 -61.70 8.03 -40.20
CA ILE A 4 -60.27 7.94 -40.63
C ILE A 4 -59.43 9.22 -40.35
N TYR A 5 -58.50 9.01 -39.42
CA TYR A 5 -57.10 9.42 -39.23
C TYR A 5 -56.58 10.83 -39.53
N LEU A 6 -55.75 11.23 -38.55
CA LEU A 6 -55.16 12.52 -38.26
C LEU A 6 -53.65 12.47 -38.58
N LEU A 7 -53.16 13.59 -39.13
CA LEU A 7 -51.79 14.14 -39.08
C LEU A 7 -50.67 13.57 -40.00
N PHE A 8 -50.49 14.30 -41.11
CA PHE A 8 -49.23 14.93 -41.55
C PHE A 8 -48.11 15.00 -40.48
N LEU A 9 -46.89 14.53 -40.79
CA LEU A 9 -45.84 15.41 -41.36
C LEU A 9 -44.66 14.59 -41.89
N ILE A 10 -44.24 14.99 -43.08
CA ILE A 10 -43.11 14.56 -43.90
C ILE A 10 -41.79 14.89 -43.19
N ALA A 11 -40.80 13.98 -43.21
CA ALA A 11 -39.49 14.22 -43.83
C ALA A 11 -38.45 13.13 -43.51
N LEU A 12 -37.71 12.81 -44.57
CA LEU A 12 -36.30 12.38 -44.57
C LEU A 12 -35.98 10.87 -44.65
N ASN A 13 -36.01 10.43 -45.92
CA ASN A 13 -34.96 9.71 -46.63
C ASN A 13 -34.65 8.24 -46.27
N CYS A 14 -35.23 7.41 -47.13
CA CYS A 14 -34.69 6.13 -47.60
C CYS A 14 -33.39 6.36 -48.40
N LEU A 15 -32.24 5.91 -47.88
CA LEU A 15 -30.94 5.62 -48.54
C LEU A 15 -29.99 5.23 -47.38
N LEU A 16 -29.39 4.05 -47.23
CA LEU A 16 -28.52 3.30 -48.13
C LEU A 16 -28.26 1.92 -47.50
N LEU A 17 -28.35 0.87 -48.31
CA LEU A 17 -27.52 -0.31 -48.15
C LEU A 17 -26.09 0.10 -48.51
N LEU A 18 -25.21 0.21 -47.51
CA LEU A 18 -23.76 0.19 -47.72
C LEU A 18 -23.12 -0.68 -46.63
N PRO A 19 -22.16 -1.55 -46.98
CA PRO A 19 -21.35 -2.26 -46.00
C PRO A 19 -20.59 -1.23 -45.17
N PHE A 20 -20.71 -1.30 -43.85
CA PHE A 20 -19.90 -0.47 -42.96
C PHE A 20 -18.42 -0.84 -43.15
N ASN A 21 -17.71 0.07 -43.81
CA ASN A 21 -16.29 -0.02 -44.13
C ASN A 21 -15.42 -0.22 -42.89
N SER A 22 -14.32 -0.93 -43.11
CA SER A 22 -13.12 -1.20 -42.31
C SER A 22 -12.35 0.03 -41.80
N ALA A 23 -13.00 1.19 -41.65
CA ALA A 23 -12.38 2.46 -41.25
C ALA A 23 -12.21 2.64 -39.72
N ALA A 24 -12.92 1.87 -38.89
CA ALA A 24 -12.76 1.94 -37.43
C ALA A 24 -11.44 1.34 -36.91
N ALA A 25 -10.75 0.51 -37.70
CA ALA A 25 -9.47 -0.10 -37.31
C ALA A 25 -8.26 0.86 -37.47
N ALA A 26 -8.35 1.83 -38.39
CA ALA A 26 -7.25 2.77 -38.66
C ALA A 26 -7.04 3.79 -37.53
N SER A 27 -8.08 4.11 -36.74
CA SER A 27 -7.98 5.08 -35.64
C SER A 27 -7.39 4.50 -34.35
N LEU A 28 -7.32 3.18 -34.22
CA LEU A 28 -6.86 2.47 -33.01
C LEU A 28 -5.41 2.00 -33.12
N SER A 29 -4.86 2.01 -34.34
CA SER A 29 -3.51 1.56 -34.65
C SER A 29 -2.46 2.33 -33.85
N GLY A 30 -1.53 1.60 -33.23
CA GLY A 30 -0.43 2.17 -32.48
C GLY A 30 -0.77 2.73 -31.13
N ARG A 31 -2.02 2.59 -30.66
CA ARG A 31 -2.45 3.12 -29.36
C ARG A 31 -2.36 2.08 -28.26
N ILE A 32 -2.29 2.60 -27.03
CA ILE A 32 -2.44 1.83 -25.80
C ILE A 32 -3.89 2.02 -25.32
N PHE A 33 -4.55 0.93 -24.96
CA PHE A 33 -5.92 0.95 -24.44
C PHE A 33 -6.00 0.33 -23.04
N LEU A 34 -6.94 0.84 -22.25
CA LEU A 34 -7.34 0.29 -20.96
C LEU A 34 -8.74 -0.29 -21.09
N GLN A 35 -8.89 -1.58 -20.79
CA GLN A 35 -10.18 -2.26 -20.85
C GLN A 35 -11.04 -1.84 -19.65
N VAL A 36 -12.01 -0.94 -19.86
CA VAL A 36 -12.74 -0.28 -18.77
C VAL A 36 -13.91 -1.07 -18.21
N GLN A 37 -14.31 -2.16 -18.88
CA GLN A 37 -15.43 -3.03 -18.49
C GLN A 37 -14.96 -4.36 -17.89
N ASP A 38 -13.70 -4.43 -17.44
CA ASP A 38 -13.09 -5.60 -16.81
C ASP A 38 -12.01 -5.12 -15.81
N LYS A 39 -10.96 -5.91 -15.53
CA LYS A 39 -9.89 -5.63 -14.56
C LYS A 39 -8.98 -4.43 -14.90
N GLY A 40 -9.34 -3.56 -15.84
CA GLY A 40 -8.49 -2.45 -16.28
C GLY A 40 -7.24 -2.90 -17.04
N GLN A 41 -7.31 -4.06 -17.72
CA GLN A 41 -6.19 -4.60 -18.48
C GLN A 41 -5.67 -3.60 -19.53
N ALA A 42 -4.35 -3.49 -19.65
CA ALA A 42 -3.71 -2.72 -20.70
C ALA A 42 -3.50 -3.56 -21.97
N TRP A 43 -3.74 -2.95 -23.13
CA TRP A 43 -3.60 -3.56 -24.45
C TRP A 43 -2.84 -2.61 -25.38
N TYR A 44 -1.93 -3.14 -26.17
CA TYR A 44 -1.21 -2.40 -27.20
C TYR A 44 -1.64 -2.87 -28.59
N VAL A 45 -2.08 -1.96 -29.47
CA VAL A 45 -2.42 -2.30 -30.86
C VAL A 45 -1.20 -2.03 -31.73
N TYR A 46 -0.56 -3.10 -32.21
CA TYR A 46 0.68 -2.97 -32.96
C TYR A 46 0.41 -2.42 -34.38
N PRO A 47 1.06 -1.31 -34.80
CA PRO A 47 0.73 -0.68 -36.09
C PRO A 47 0.98 -1.50 -37.34
N VAL A 48 1.79 -2.56 -37.24
CA VAL A 48 2.30 -3.29 -38.42
C VAL A 48 1.35 -4.39 -38.85
N ASP A 49 0.70 -5.05 -37.88
CA ASP A 49 -0.23 -6.14 -38.14
C ASP A 49 -1.66 -5.82 -37.69
N ALA A 50 -1.88 -4.63 -37.11
CA ALA A 50 -3.15 -4.17 -36.55
C ALA A 50 -3.74 -5.12 -35.49
N LYS A 51 -2.91 -5.94 -34.84
CA LYS A 51 -3.34 -6.85 -33.76
C LYS A 51 -3.16 -6.21 -32.39
N ARG A 52 -4.03 -6.59 -31.45
CA ARG A 52 -3.89 -6.23 -30.05
C ARG A 52 -3.01 -7.25 -29.32
N TYR A 53 -2.12 -6.74 -28.49
CA TYR A 53 -1.21 -7.50 -27.64
C TYR A 53 -1.46 -7.12 -26.19
N TYR A 54 -1.53 -8.13 -25.31
CA TYR A 54 -1.73 -7.89 -23.89
C TYR A 54 -0.49 -7.22 -23.28
N LEU A 55 -0.66 -6.08 -22.60
CA LEU A 55 0.41 -5.26 -22.03
C LEU A 55 0.37 -5.27 -20.49
N GLY A 56 -0.48 -6.11 -19.88
CA GLY A 56 -0.82 -6.01 -18.46
C GLY A 56 0.19 -6.61 -17.47
N ARG A 57 1.10 -7.50 -17.90
CA ARG A 57 2.18 -8.06 -17.03
C ARG A 57 3.56 -7.58 -17.52
N PRO A 58 4.55 -7.46 -16.62
CA PRO A 58 5.93 -7.12 -16.99
C PRO A 58 6.51 -8.03 -18.08
N ASP A 59 6.28 -9.34 -18.01
CA ASP A 59 6.79 -10.30 -19.01
C ASP A 59 6.14 -10.12 -20.39
N ASP A 60 4.86 -9.72 -20.46
CA ASP A 60 4.20 -9.46 -21.74
C ASP A 60 4.73 -8.17 -22.37
N ALA A 61 4.85 -7.11 -21.57
CA ALA A 61 5.44 -5.86 -22.01
C ALA A 61 6.87 -6.05 -22.50
N PHE A 62 7.67 -6.84 -21.77
CA PHE A 62 9.02 -7.21 -22.19
C PHE A 62 9.03 -7.98 -23.52
N ASN A 63 8.14 -8.97 -23.68
CA ASN A 63 8.04 -9.74 -24.92
C ASN A 63 7.59 -8.88 -26.11
N ILE A 64 6.65 -7.95 -25.91
CA ILE A 64 6.23 -6.96 -26.90
C ILE A 64 7.43 -6.11 -27.31
N MET A 65 8.16 -5.54 -26.35
CA MET A 65 9.35 -4.72 -26.65
C MET A 65 10.38 -5.54 -27.42
N ARG A 66 10.70 -6.76 -26.99
CA ARG A 66 11.71 -7.61 -27.60
C ARG A 66 11.37 -8.06 -29.02
N GLN A 67 10.10 -8.40 -29.30
CA GLN A 67 9.70 -9.04 -30.55
C GLN A 67 9.08 -8.06 -31.56
N LEU A 68 8.39 -7.03 -31.08
CA LEU A 68 7.71 -6.04 -31.93
C LEU A 68 8.45 -4.70 -31.98
N GLY A 69 9.41 -4.48 -31.09
CA GLY A 69 10.22 -3.27 -31.04
C GLY A 69 11.09 -3.09 -32.28
N LEU A 70 11.11 -1.86 -32.81
CA LEU A 70 11.94 -1.50 -33.95
C LEU A 70 13.32 -1.04 -33.46
N GLY A 71 14.35 -1.81 -33.76
CA GLY A 71 15.75 -1.40 -33.51
C GLY A 71 16.14 -0.17 -34.34
N VAL A 72 16.68 0.86 -33.70
CA VAL A 72 17.11 2.10 -34.37
C VAL A 72 18.52 2.49 -33.92
N SER A 73 19.32 3.03 -34.85
CA SER A 73 20.66 3.59 -34.55
C SER A 73 20.53 4.87 -33.72
N GLY A 74 21.62 5.30 -33.06
CA GLY A 74 21.66 6.57 -32.35
C GLY A 74 21.27 7.75 -33.25
N LYS A 75 21.77 7.77 -34.49
CA LYS A 75 21.44 8.81 -35.48
C LYS A 75 19.94 8.84 -35.82
N SER A 76 19.34 7.67 -36.06
CA SER A 76 17.91 7.57 -36.35
C SER A 76 17.05 7.97 -35.14
N PHE A 77 17.45 7.58 -33.92
CA PHE A 77 16.78 7.99 -32.69
C PHE A 77 16.70 9.52 -32.54
N TYR A 78 17.83 10.22 -32.69
CA TYR A 78 17.84 11.69 -32.60
C TYR A 78 16.99 12.33 -33.70
N SER A 79 16.97 11.74 -34.91
CA SER A 79 16.09 12.24 -35.98
C SER A 79 14.61 12.10 -35.63
N PHE A 80 14.20 10.99 -35.01
CA PHE A 80 12.81 10.77 -34.59
C PHE A 80 12.43 11.62 -33.38
N ALA A 81 13.37 11.93 -32.49
CA ALA A 81 13.15 12.85 -31.37
C ALA A 81 12.83 14.28 -31.84
N VAL A 82 13.36 14.70 -32.99
CA VAL A 82 13.09 16.01 -33.60
C VAL A 82 11.83 15.97 -34.46
N ARG A 83 11.71 14.95 -35.33
CA ARG A 83 10.57 14.80 -36.24
C ARG A 83 10.32 13.32 -36.55
N PRO A 84 9.36 12.66 -35.88
CA PRO A 84 9.06 11.26 -36.12
C PRO A 84 8.40 11.09 -37.50
N THR A 85 8.81 10.05 -38.22
CA THR A 85 8.22 9.64 -39.50
C THR A 85 6.97 8.79 -39.29
N SER A 86 6.07 8.73 -40.28
CA SER A 86 4.80 8.00 -40.16
C SER A 86 4.97 6.51 -39.85
N ASN A 87 6.08 5.90 -40.27
CA ASN A 87 6.39 4.49 -40.02
C ASN A 87 6.84 4.20 -38.57
N VAL A 88 7.13 5.22 -37.75
CA VAL A 88 7.49 5.03 -36.32
C VAL A 88 6.39 5.45 -35.36
N LEU A 89 5.37 6.17 -35.81
CA LEU A 89 4.23 6.57 -34.99
C LEU A 89 3.50 5.35 -34.42
N GLY A 90 3.26 5.35 -33.12
CA GLY A 90 2.62 4.25 -32.41
C GLY A 90 3.48 3.01 -32.24
N ARG A 91 4.75 3.03 -32.68
CA ARG A 91 5.69 1.91 -32.48
C ARG A 91 6.48 2.08 -31.19
N ILE A 92 6.95 0.95 -30.69
CA ILE A 92 8.04 0.91 -29.71
C ILE A 92 9.35 0.88 -30.49
N ILE A 93 10.27 1.78 -30.19
CA ILE A 93 11.62 1.82 -30.74
C ILE A 93 12.64 1.41 -29.67
N LEU A 94 13.65 0.67 -30.09
CA LEU A 94 14.74 0.19 -29.24
C LEU A 94 16.05 0.79 -29.71
N ARG A 95 16.79 1.43 -28.81
CA ARG A 95 18.12 1.96 -29.12
C ARG A 95 19.15 0.84 -29.01
N VAL A 96 19.55 0.30 -30.15
CA VAL A 96 20.42 -0.89 -30.21
C VAL A 96 21.86 -0.61 -29.79
N GLU A 97 22.30 0.65 -29.89
CA GLU A 97 23.66 1.10 -29.54
C GLU A 97 23.77 1.63 -28.09
N SER A 98 22.68 1.69 -27.33
CA SER A 98 22.65 2.21 -25.95
C SER A 98 21.82 1.32 -25.02
N LYS A 99 22.48 0.36 -24.36
CA LYS A 99 21.94 -0.49 -23.27
C LYS A 99 20.51 -1.09 -23.49
N GLY A 100 19.99 -1.11 -24.71
CA GLY A 100 18.64 -1.59 -25.02
C GLY A 100 17.49 -0.69 -24.55
N GLU A 101 17.70 0.63 -24.43
CA GLU A 101 16.64 1.56 -24.02
C GLU A 101 15.43 1.54 -24.97
N ALA A 102 14.23 1.46 -24.39
CA ALA A 102 12.97 1.38 -25.12
C ALA A 102 12.15 2.67 -24.99
N TYR A 103 11.52 3.09 -26.09
CA TYR A 103 10.63 4.25 -26.13
C TYR A 103 9.37 3.94 -26.93
N TYR A 104 8.20 4.37 -26.44
CA TYR A 104 6.95 4.38 -27.20
C TYR A 104 6.74 5.73 -27.87
N VAL A 105 6.59 5.73 -29.19
CA VAL A 105 6.31 6.94 -29.97
C VAL A 105 4.81 7.17 -29.99
N ASP A 106 4.32 8.22 -29.33
CA ASP A 106 2.90 8.54 -29.30
C ASP A 106 2.37 8.81 -30.73
N PRO A 107 1.35 8.07 -31.21
CA PRO A 107 0.83 8.26 -32.56
C PRO A 107 0.13 9.60 -32.78
N LEU A 108 -0.26 10.31 -31.72
CA LEU A 108 -0.93 11.62 -31.81
C LEU A 108 0.07 12.77 -31.82
N THR A 109 1.03 12.74 -30.89
CA THR A 109 1.95 13.87 -30.66
C THR A 109 3.32 13.64 -31.28
N GLY A 110 3.66 12.40 -31.61
CA GLY A 110 5.02 12.02 -32.00
C GLY A 110 6.02 11.99 -30.84
N HIS A 111 5.58 12.27 -29.61
CA HIS A 111 6.46 12.33 -28.45
C HIS A 111 7.05 10.95 -28.11
N LEU A 112 8.34 10.89 -27.81
CA LEU A 112 9.02 9.66 -27.38
C LEU A 112 8.89 9.49 -25.88
N ASN A 113 8.15 8.45 -25.47
CA ASN A 113 7.90 8.14 -24.07
C ASN A 113 8.81 7.01 -23.61
N TYR A 114 9.65 7.26 -22.61
CA TYR A 114 10.60 6.28 -22.11
C TYR A 114 9.91 5.09 -21.42
N LEU A 115 10.35 3.87 -21.73
CA LEU A 115 9.81 2.61 -21.21
C LEU A 115 10.86 1.77 -20.44
N GLY A 116 12.06 2.31 -20.19
CA GLY A 116 13.20 1.50 -19.75
C GLY A 116 13.09 0.87 -18.35
N ARG A 117 12.20 1.36 -17.48
CA ARG A 117 11.90 0.76 -16.17
C ARG A 117 10.41 0.43 -16.05
N PRO A 118 10.01 -0.53 -15.20
CA PRO A 118 8.60 -0.85 -14.98
C PRO A 118 7.73 0.36 -14.61
N ASP A 119 8.23 1.26 -13.75
CA ASP A 119 7.50 2.47 -13.36
C ASP A 119 7.34 3.48 -14.51
N ASP A 120 8.33 3.56 -15.40
CA ASP A 120 8.25 4.41 -16.60
C ASP A 120 7.16 3.90 -17.53
N ALA A 121 7.17 2.60 -17.82
CA ALA A 121 6.15 1.96 -18.65
C ALA A 121 4.74 2.10 -18.03
N TYR A 122 4.60 1.91 -16.72
CA TYR A 122 3.33 2.09 -16.03
C TYR A 122 2.80 3.52 -16.18
N ARG A 123 3.64 4.54 -16.01
CA ARG A 123 3.24 5.95 -16.21
C ARG A 123 2.76 6.21 -17.64
N VAL A 124 3.44 5.68 -18.64
CA VAL A 124 3.05 5.82 -20.06
C VAL A 124 1.67 5.17 -20.30
N ILE A 125 1.46 3.95 -19.80
CA ILE A 125 0.17 3.25 -19.91
C ILE A 125 -0.95 4.05 -19.24
N ARG A 126 -0.71 4.61 -18.06
CA ARG A 126 -1.70 5.40 -17.30
C ARG A 126 -2.01 6.75 -17.94
N ALA A 127 -1.00 7.41 -18.52
CA ALA A 127 -1.14 8.74 -19.11
C ALA A 127 -1.72 8.71 -20.53
N LEU A 128 -1.33 7.71 -21.33
CA LEU A 128 -1.70 7.63 -22.75
C LEU A 128 -2.77 6.57 -23.04
N GLY A 129 -3.06 5.69 -22.07
CA GLY A 129 -4.04 4.62 -22.20
C GLY A 129 -5.46 5.17 -22.37
N GLN A 130 -6.09 4.86 -23.50
CA GLN A 130 -7.46 5.27 -23.78
C GLN A 130 -8.43 4.18 -23.33
N GLY A 131 -9.56 4.56 -22.72
CA GLY A 131 -10.59 3.60 -22.36
C GLY A 131 -11.18 2.92 -23.59
N ILE A 132 -11.33 1.59 -23.55
CA ILE A 132 -11.99 0.81 -24.61
C ILE A 132 -13.00 -0.17 -24.02
N THR A 133 -14.16 -0.30 -24.66
CA THR A 133 -15.20 -1.26 -24.27
C THR A 133 -14.80 -2.68 -24.67
N ASN A 134 -15.39 -3.70 -24.03
CA ASN A 134 -15.14 -5.09 -24.42
C ASN A 134 -15.60 -5.36 -25.86
N SER A 135 -16.72 -4.74 -26.27
CA SER A 135 -17.26 -4.87 -27.64
C SER A 135 -16.30 -4.30 -28.69
N ASP A 136 -15.73 -3.12 -28.45
CA ASP A 136 -14.80 -2.49 -29.40
C ASP A 136 -13.43 -3.15 -29.40
N LEU A 137 -12.92 -3.52 -28.21
CA LEU A 137 -11.68 -4.26 -28.10
C LEU A 137 -11.75 -5.56 -28.89
N ASN A 138 -12.86 -6.30 -28.78
CA ASN A 138 -13.10 -7.57 -29.46
C ASN A 138 -13.07 -7.49 -30.99
N LYS A 139 -13.25 -6.30 -31.57
CA LYS A 139 -13.13 -6.08 -33.03
C LYS A 139 -11.67 -6.08 -33.50
N ILE A 140 -10.70 -5.94 -32.60
CA ILE A 140 -9.26 -5.90 -32.93
C ILE A 140 -8.67 -7.31 -32.79
N PRO A 141 -8.14 -7.95 -33.84
CA PRO A 141 -7.63 -9.33 -33.73
C PRO A 141 -6.53 -9.49 -32.68
N LEU A 142 -6.50 -10.61 -31.96
CA LEU A 142 -5.47 -10.90 -30.94
C LEU A 142 -4.14 -11.33 -31.59
N GLY A 143 -3.03 -10.76 -31.12
CA GLY A 143 -1.67 -11.14 -31.49
C GLY A 143 -1.08 -12.21 -30.56
N TYR A 144 -0.14 -13.01 -31.08
CA TYR A 144 0.55 -14.07 -30.35
C TYR A 144 2.06 -13.88 -30.50
N LEU A 145 2.81 -13.84 -29.39
CA LEU A 145 4.27 -13.73 -29.39
C LEU A 145 4.89 -15.02 -28.84
N ALA A 146 6.03 -15.42 -29.39
CA ALA A 146 6.71 -16.63 -28.93
C ALA A 146 7.16 -16.45 -27.47
N GLY A 147 6.72 -17.34 -26.58
CA GLY A 147 7.05 -17.26 -25.14
C GLY A 147 6.18 -16.29 -24.33
N SER A 148 5.14 -15.68 -24.90
CA SER A 148 4.07 -15.03 -24.13
C SER A 148 2.82 -15.90 -24.12
N SER A 149 2.21 -16.09 -22.94
CA SER A 149 0.80 -16.48 -22.88
C SER A 149 -0.01 -15.24 -23.29
N SER A 150 -0.21 -15.04 -24.59
CA SER A 150 -0.84 -13.85 -25.17
C SER A 150 -2.35 -13.75 -24.93
N VAL A 151 -2.93 -14.78 -24.32
CA VAL A 151 -4.21 -14.67 -23.63
C VAL A 151 -3.85 -14.24 -22.20
N PRO A 152 -4.37 -13.12 -21.65
CA PRO A 152 -4.44 -13.03 -20.19
C PRO A 152 -5.02 -14.37 -19.73
N PRO A 153 -4.56 -15.01 -18.64
CA PRO A 153 -5.29 -16.16 -18.14
C PRO A 153 -6.71 -15.67 -17.87
N THR A 154 -7.60 -15.90 -18.83
CA THR A 154 -9.03 -15.79 -18.67
C THR A 154 -9.28 -17.00 -17.80
N VAL A 155 -9.14 -16.79 -16.50
CA VAL A 155 -9.75 -17.66 -15.53
C VAL A 155 -11.22 -17.65 -15.90
N GLN A 156 -11.64 -18.63 -16.70
CA GLN A 156 -13.04 -18.93 -16.86
C GLN A 156 -13.48 -19.40 -15.49
N LEU A 157 -14.07 -18.48 -14.74
CA LEU A 157 -14.72 -18.81 -13.49
C LEU A 157 -15.83 -19.79 -13.83
N GLY A 158 -15.83 -20.95 -13.18
CA GLY A 158 -17.01 -21.78 -13.15
C GLY A 158 -18.20 -21.01 -12.56
N PRO A 159 -19.44 -21.51 -12.75
CA PRO A 159 -20.64 -20.86 -12.22
C PRO A 159 -20.60 -20.66 -10.69
N ASP A 160 -19.86 -21.50 -9.98
CA ASP A 160 -19.65 -21.42 -8.53
C ASP A 160 -18.33 -20.75 -8.14
N ASP A 161 -17.52 -20.27 -9.08
CA ASP A 161 -16.23 -19.67 -8.77
C ASP A 161 -16.37 -18.16 -8.52
N ARG A 162 -15.81 -17.72 -7.41
CA ARG A 162 -15.67 -16.33 -7.02
C ARG A 162 -14.21 -15.94 -7.05
N LEU A 163 -13.87 -14.97 -7.90
CA LEU A 163 -12.58 -14.30 -7.83
C LEU A 163 -12.58 -13.31 -6.66
N VAL A 164 -11.61 -13.45 -5.77
CA VAL A 164 -11.35 -12.52 -4.67
C VAL A 164 -9.98 -11.89 -4.91
N LYS A 165 -9.93 -10.56 -4.87
CA LYS A 165 -8.70 -9.78 -4.95
C LYS A 165 -8.34 -9.27 -3.56
N PHE A 166 -7.22 -9.76 -3.03
CA PHE A 166 -6.60 -9.22 -1.83
C PHE A 166 -5.62 -8.12 -2.21
N THR A 167 -5.56 -7.06 -1.42
CA THR A 167 -4.63 -5.93 -1.60
C THR A 167 -4.09 -5.52 -0.25
N TRP A 168 -2.77 -5.35 -0.13
CA TRP A 168 -2.13 -4.94 1.11
C TRP A 168 -0.88 -4.12 0.84
N LYS A 169 -0.39 -3.42 1.88
CA LYS A 169 0.93 -2.77 1.85
C LYS A 169 1.91 -3.51 2.77
N TYR A 170 3.16 -3.63 2.32
CA TYR A 170 4.26 -4.09 3.14
C TYR A 170 5.56 -3.38 2.73
N ASP A 171 6.30 -2.85 3.70
CA ASP A 171 7.60 -2.18 3.48
C ASP A 171 7.54 -1.06 2.42
N GLY A 172 6.47 -0.25 2.46
CA GLY A 172 6.26 0.86 1.52
C GLY A 172 5.82 0.45 0.12
N GLN A 173 5.62 -0.84 -0.14
CA GLN A 173 5.19 -1.38 -1.42
C GLN A 173 3.76 -1.89 -1.36
N SER A 174 3.04 -1.77 -2.47
CA SER A 174 1.67 -2.29 -2.61
C SER A 174 1.69 -3.66 -3.31
N TYR A 175 0.92 -4.59 -2.75
CA TYR A 175 0.80 -5.96 -3.21
C TYR A 175 -0.66 -6.31 -3.51
N TYR A 176 -0.84 -7.29 -4.38
CA TYR A 176 -2.14 -7.91 -4.58
C TYR A 176 -1.99 -9.40 -4.85
N LEU A 177 -3.05 -10.14 -4.53
CA LEU A 177 -3.18 -11.56 -4.82
C LEU A 177 -4.60 -11.84 -5.29
N ASN A 178 -4.72 -12.56 -6.40
CA ASN A 178 -5.99 -12.96 -6.98
C ASN A 178 -6.19 -14.44 -6.70
N GLU A 179 -7.25 -14.77 -5.97
CA GLU A 179 -7.57 -16.13 -5.56
C GLU A 179 -8.97 -16.49 -6.01
N ILE A 180 -9.14 -17.72 -6.48
CA ILE A 180 -10.45 -18.24 -6.86
C ILE A 180 -10.97 -19.05 -5.69
N PHE A 181 -12.20 -18.79 -5.28
CA PHE A 181 -12.89 -19.56 -4.24
C PHE A 181 -14.18 -20.15 -4.78
N ASN A 182 -14.56 -21.31 -4.27
CA ASN A 182 -15.77 -22.00 -4.65
C ASN A 182 -16.95 -21.62 -3.72
N LYS A 183 -18.07 -21.21 -4.30
CA LYS A 183 -19.30 -20.84 -3.60
C LYS A 183 -19.95 -22.04 -2.92
N SER A 184 -19.98 -23.22 -3.55
CA SER A 184 -20.53 -24.43 -2.92
C SER A 184 -19.77 -24.78 -1.64
N LEU A 185 -18.44 -24.65 -1.64
CA LEU A 185 -17.63 -24.83 -0.44
C LEU A 185 -17.91 -23.75 0.61
N TYR A 186 -18.12 -22.48 0.20
CA TYR A 186 -18.58 -21.43 1.11
C TYR A 186 -19.93 -21.79 1.76
N ASP A 187 -20.91 -22.22 0.96
CA ASP A 187 -22.24 -22.60 1.45
C ASP A 187 -22.14 -23.75 2.49
N GLN A 188 -21.25 -24.73 2.24
CA GLN A 188 -20.98 -25.81 3.20
C GLN A 188 -20.37 -25.32 4.53
N TYR A 189 -19.43 -24.38 4.48
CA TYR A 189 -18.88 -23.76 5.71
C TYR A 189 -19.94 -22.89 6.40
N SER A 190 -20.78 -22.19 5.63
CA SER A 190 -21.79 -21.27 6.18
C SER A 190 -22.79 -21.97 7.11
N VAL A 191 -23.07 -23.25 6.88
CA VAL A 191 -23.97 -24.07 7.70
C VAL A 191 -23.26 -24.91 8.77
N MET A 192 -21.93 -24.83 8.88
CA MET A 192 -21.21 -25.57 9.91
C MET A 192 -21.57 -25.11 11.33
N PRO A 193 -21.55 -26.02 12.32
CA PRO A 193 -21.84 -25.69 13.70
C PRO A 193 -20.94 -24.57 14.22
N ARG A 194 -21.52 -23.62 14.96
CA ARG A 194 -20.78 -22.60 15.74
C ARG A 194 -21.05 -22.78 17.24
N VAL A 195 -21.29 -24.03 17.61
CA VAL A 195 -21.56 -24.50 18.96
C VAL A 195 -20.70 -25.73 19.22
N LEU A 196 -20.08 -25.78 20.39
CA LEU A 196 -19.27 -26.93 20.79
C LEU A 196 -20.19 -28.06 21.27
N THR A 197 -20.14 -29.21 20.60
CA THR A 197 -20.85 -30.43 21.02
C THR A 197 -19.84 -31.46 21.51
N TYR A 198 -20.12 -32.08 22.66
CA TYR A 198 -19.27 -33.11 23.27
C TYR A 198 -20.14 -34.17 23.95
N GLN A 199 -19.56 -35.35 24.18
CA GLN A 199 -20.22 -36.43 24.89
C GLN A 199 -20.25 -36.12 26.40
N GLN A 200 -21.40 -36.30 27.05
CA GLN A 200 -21.56 -35.94 28.47
C GLN A 200 -20.56 -36.67 29.40
N ASN A 201 -20.18 -37.90 29.04
CA ASN A 201 -19.22 -38.71 29.78
C ASN A 201 -17.74 -38.40 29.44
N ASN A 202 -17.47 -37.52 28.49
CA ASN A 202 -16.12 -37.12 28.08
C ASN A 202 -16.08 -35.63 27.71
N PRO A 203 -16.29 -34.72 28.67
CA PRO A 203 -16.22 -33.29 28.41
C PRO A 203 -14.79 -32.84 28.09
N PRO A 204 -14.61 -31.82 27.25
CA PRO A 204 -13.29 -31.25 27.00
C PRO A 204 -12.72 -30.60 28.25
N ALA A 205 -11.39 -30.70 28.42
CA ALA A 205 -10.68 -30.12 29.56
C ALA A 205 -10.85 -28.59 29.66
N ASN A 206 -10.95 -27.91 28.52
CA ASN A 206 -11.27 -26.49 28.45
C ASN A 206 -12.26 -26.23 27.31
N PHE A 207 -13.46 -25.78 27.66
CA PHE A 207 -14.54 -25.53 26.70
C PHE A 207 -14.20 -24.43 25.70
N ARG A 208 -13.60 -23.31 26.14
CA ARG A 208 -13.26 -22.20 25.24
C ARG A 208 -12.13 -22.58 24.29
N ASP A 209 -11.12 -23.27 24.80
CA ASP A 209 -10.01 -23.79 23.98
C ASP A 209 -10.53 -24.73 22.88
N SER A 210 -11.40 -25.68 23.26
CA SER A 210 -11.98 -26.65 22.33
C SER A 210 -12.94 -25.99 21.33
N PHE A 211 -13.70 -24.97 21.77
CA PHE A 211 -14.54 -24.17 20.88
C PHE A 211 -13.69 -23.46 19.81
N TYR A 212 -12.58 -22.85 20.19
CA TYR A 212 -11.69 -22.19 19.22
C TYR A 212 -10.99 -23.17 18.26
N ALA A 213 -10.65 -24.37 18.73
CA ALA A 213 -10.07 -25.41 17.89
C ALA A 213 -10.96 -25.77 16.67
N MET A 214 -12.29 -25.63 16.80
CA MET A 214 -13.23 -25.86 15.71
C MET A 214 -12.92 -24.97 14.49
N PHE A 215 -12.56 -23.70 14.70
CA PHE A 215 -12.34 -22.73 13.62
C PHE A 215 -10.94 -22.80 13.00
N LEU A 216 -10.00 -23.48 13.67
CA LEU A 216 -8.62 -23.68 13.19
C LEU A 216 -8.44 -24.97 12.39
N THR A 217 -9.45 -25.85 12.41
CA THR A 217 -9.41 -27.13 11.70
C THR A 217 -10.16 -27.01 10.38
N PRO A 218 -9.47 -27.07 9.22
CA PRO A 218 -10.15 -27.04 7.92
C PRO A 218 -11.00 -28.30 7.73
N ARG A 219 -12.04 -28.20 6.90
CA ARG A 219 -12.80 -29.38 6.46
C ARG A 219 -11.87 -30.36 5.74
N SER A 220 -12.15 -31.65 5.88
CA SER A 220 -11.40 -32.68 5.15
C SER A 220 -11.46 -32.44 3.65
N GLY A 221 -10.31 -32.48 2.98
CA GLY A 221 -10.18 -32.19 1.55
C GLY A 221 -10.09 -30.69 1.18
N ASP A 222 -10.26 -29.76 2.14
CA ASP A 222 -10.07 -28.34 1.87
C ASP A 222 -8.58 -27.95 1.94
N ALA A 223 -7.98 -27.76 0.76
CA ALA A 223 -6.60 -27.30 0.59
C ALA A 223 -6.50 -25.80 0.27
N THR A 224 -7.56 -25.01 0.50
CA THR A 224 -7.62 -23.60 0.08
C THR A 224 -6.54 -22.76 0.72
N LEU A 225 -6.35 -22.86 2.04
CA LEU A 225 -5.31 -22.09 2.72
C LEU A 225 -3.91 -22.48 2.26
N ASP A 226 -3.66 -23.77 1.97
CA ASP A 226 -2.38 -24.23 1.44
C ASP A 226 -2.09 -23.62 0.07
N ARG A 227 -3.07 -23.60 -0.83
CA ARG A 227 -2.97 -22.97 -2.15
C ARG A 227 -2.68 -21.48 -2.05
N VAL A 228 -3.44 -20.74 -1.23
CA VAL A 228 -3.21 -19.31 -0.98
C VAL A 228 -1.80 -19.06 -0.46
N LEU A 229 -1.33 -19.88 0.48
CA LEU A 229 0.03 -19.75 1.02
C LEU A 229 1.12 -20.07 0.01
N ILE A 230 0.90 -21.03 -0.89
CA ILE A 230 1.83 -21.29 -2.00
C ILE A 230 1.99 -20.04 -2.86
N ASP A 231 0.89 -19.38 -3.22
CA ASP A 231 0.93 -18.21 -4.10
C ASP A 231 1.45 -16.95 -3.39
N LEU A 232 1.12 -16.76 -2.10
CA LEU A 232 1.75 -15.74 -1.25
C LEU A 232 3.27 -15.96 -1.14
N ASN A 233 3.72 -17.19 -0.94
CA ASN A 233 5.15 -17.50 -0.84
C ASN A 233 5.88 -17.23 -2.17
N LYS A 234 5.29 -17.59 -3.32
CA LYS A 234 5.87 -17.24 -4.63
C LYS A 234 6.01 -15.73 -4.79
N LEU A 235 4.98 -14.98 -4.39
CA LEU A 235 5.00 -13.52 -4.43
C LEU A 235 6.13 -12.95 -3.54
N ALA A 236 6.22 -13.41 -2.29
CA ALA A 236 7.27 -13.00 -1.36
C ALA A 236 8.67 -13.32 -1.89
N GLN A 237 8.88 -14.54 -2.42
CA GLN A 237 10.15 -14.97 -3.02
C GLN A 237 10.56 -14.10 -4.21
N SER A 238 9.61 -13.73 -5.08
CA SER A 238 9.87 -12.84 -6.23
C SER A 238 10.37 -11.45 -5.83
N LYS A 239 10.23 -11.09 -4.55
CA LYS A 239 10.62 -9.81 -3.95
C LYS A 239 11.77 -9.95 -2.96
N GLY A 240 12.33 -11.15 -2.80
CA GLY A 240 13.40 -11.42 -1.83
C GLY A 240 12.96 -11.31 -0.37
N ILE A 241 11.66 -11.47 -0.08
CA ILE A 241 11.11 -11.43 1.28
C ILE A 241 11.27 -12.83 1.90
N ALA A 242 12.03 -12.92 2.99
CA ALA A 242 12.36 -14.18 3.67
C ALA A 242 12.55 -13.99 5.19
N GLY A 243 12.69 -15.09 5.94
CA GLY A 243 12.92 -15.05 7.40
C GLY A 243 11.78 -14.36 8.15
N ASP A 244 12.11 -13.54 9.14
CA ASP A 244 11.10 -12.81 9.92
C ASP A 244 10.30 -11.81 9.06
N LYS A 245 10.91 -11.24 8.01
CA LYS A 245 10.18 -10.40 7.05
C LYS A 245 9.06 -11.18 6.33
N LEU A 246 9.24 -12.49 6.13
CA LEU A 246 8.17 -13.32 5.57
C LEU A 246 7.00 -13.43 6.54
N VAL A 247 7.26 -13.58 7.84
CA VAL A 247 6.21 -13.60 8.87
C VAL A 247 5.45 -12.27 8.89
N GLU A 248 6.18 -11.16 8.92
CA GLU A 248 5.59 -9.81 8.88
C GLU A 248 4.76 -9.58 7.61
N PHE A 249 5.27 -10.01 6.44
CA PHE A 249 4.56 -9.90 5.16
C PHE A 249 3.24 -10.70 5.16
N MET A 250 3.25 -11.91 5.71
CA MET A 250 2.06 -12.75 5.83
C MET A 250 1.06 -12.16 6.84
N MET A 251 1.53 -11.59 7.95
CA MET A 251 0.65 -10.91 8.90
C MET A 251 0.07 -9.63 8.31
N ALA A 252 0.84 -8.87 7.53
CA ALA A 252 0.34 -7.71 6.79
C ALA A 252 -0.79 -8.10 5.82
N PHE A 253 -0.64 -9.22 5.09
CA PHE A 253 -1.74 -9.75 4.26
C PHE A 253 -3.03 -9.94 5.07
N VAL A 254 -2.95 -10.55 6.26
CA VAL A 254 -4.12 -10.74 7.13
C VAL A 254 -4.66 -9.41 7.67
N GLN A 255 -3.78 -8.51 8.10
CA GLN A 255 -4.11 -7.22 8.70
C GLN A 255 -4.90 -6.33 7.73
N TYR A 256 -4.55 -6.35 6.45
CA TYR A 256 -5.21 -5.58 5.39
C TYR A 256 -6.53 -6.18 4.88
N ILE A 257 -6.91 -7.38 5.31
CA ILE A 257 -8.29 -7.87 5.07
C ILE A 257 -9.26 -6.89 5.76
N PRO A 258 -10.26 -6.33 5.06
CA PRO A 258 -11.21 -5.38 5.63
C PRO A 258 -11.84 -5.84 6.96
N TYR A 259 -11.97 -4.91 7.91
CA TYR A 259 -12.63 -5.17 9.19
C TYR A 259 -14.16 -5.09 9.05
N ASP A 260 -14.88 -6.12 9.49
CA ASP A 260 -16.34 -6.22 9.36
C ASP A 260 -17.07 -5.55 10.54
N THR A 261 -17.09 -4.22 10.56
CA THR A 261 -17.81 -3.45 11.61
C THR A 261 -19.30 -3.77 11.67
N SER A 262 -19.90 -4.17 10.55
CA SER A 262 -21.31 -4.55 10.49
C SER A 262 -21.58 -5.85 11.25
N LYS A 263 -20.65 -6.81 11.18
CA LYS A 263 -20.76 -8.10 11.89
C LYS A 263 -20.66 -7.92 13.40
N VAL A 264 -19.75 -7.06 13.89
CA VAL A 264 -19.60 -6.75 15.33
C VAL A 264 -20.95 -6.39 15.98
N ASN A 265 -21.78 -5.64 15.26
CA ASN A 265 -23.06 -5.14 15.77
C ASN A 265 -24.22 -6.14 15.65
N ASN A 266 -24.07 -7.19 14.83
CA ASN A 266 -25.19 -8.06 14.43
C ASN A 266 -25.03 -9.51 14.92
N THR A 267 -23.82 -10.08 14.87
CA THR A 267 -23.58 -11.48 15.24
C THR A 267 -22.17 -11.64 15.82
N ASN A 268 -22.04 -12.20 17.02
CA ASN A 268 -20.74 -12.42 17.65
C ASN A 268 -20.15 -13.83 17.37
N LEU A 269 -20.63 -14.51 16.32
CA LEU A 269 -20.15 -15.86 16.00
C LEU A 269 -18.93 -15.80 15.06
N PRO A 270 -17.86 -16.56 15.32
CA PRO A 270 -16.70 -16.55 14.43
C PRO A 270 -16.99 -17.19 13.06
N ASN A 271 -16.28 -16.69 12.05
CA ASN A 271 -16.15 -17.30 10.74
C ASN A 271 -15.13 -18.43 10.79
N TYR A 272 -15.33 -19.46 9.98
CA TYR A 272 -14.26 -20.37 9.60
C TYR A 272 -13.25 -19.66 8.69
N ILE A 273 -12.01 -20.14 8.66
CA ILE A 273 -10.90 -19.58 7.85
C ILE A 273 -11.32 -19.37 6.38
N TYR A 274 -12.00 -20.36 5.79
CA TYR A 274 -12.47 -20.28 4.42
C TYR A 274 -13.47 -19.13 4.21
N GLU A 275 -14.41 -18.92 5.14
CA GLU A 275 -15.38 -17.83 5.06
C GLU A 275 -14.69 -16.47 5.12
N THR A 276 -13.70 -16.30 6.02
CA THR A 276 -12.92 -15.05 6.13
C THR A 276 -12.20 -14.71 4.82
N LEU A 277 -11.57 -15.71 4.19
CA LEU A 277 -10.90 -15.55 2.89
C LEU A 277 -11.89 -15.31 1.75
N TYR A 278 -12.97 -16.10 1.66
CA TYR A 278 -14.00 -15.98 0.63
C TYR A 278 -14.69 -14.60 0.67
N ARG A 279 -15.01 -14.11 1.88
CA ARG A 279 -15.68 -12.82 2.07
C ARG A 279 -14.70 -11.65 1.88
N ASN A 280 -13.40 -11.88 2.04
CA ASN A 280 -12.37 -10.84 2.18
C ASN A 280 -12.80 -9.80 3.23
N SER A 281 -13.27 -10.30 4.38
CA SER A 281 -13.77 -9.47 5.48
C SER A 281 -13.89 -10.31 6.75
N GLY A 282 -13.63 -9.71 7.92
CA GLY A 282 -13.78 -10.39 9.21
C GLY A 282 -13.62 -9.46 10.41
N VAL A 283 -14.02 -9.93 11.59
CA VAL A 283 -13.77 -9.27 12.88
C VAL A 283 -12.47 -9.75 13.53
N CYS A 284 -12.17 -9.30 14.75
CA CYS A 284 -10.92 -9.60 15.47
C CYS A 284 -10.65 -11.11 15.61
N SER A 285 -11.64 -11.91 15.99
CA SER A 285 -11.52 -13.37 16.10
C SER A 285 -11.32 -14.06 14.74
N ASP A 286 -12.14 -13.71 13.74
CA ASP A 286 -12.07 -14.27 12.37
C ASP A 286 -10.66 -14.12 11.77
N LYS A 287 -10.08 -12.94 11.91
CA LYS A 287 -8.77 -12.59 11.36
C LYS A 287 -7.64 -13.16 12.21
N SER A 288 -7.79 -13.24 13.52
CA SER A 288 -6.84 -13.92 14.41
C SER A 288 -6.75 -15.43 14.12
N PHE A 289 -7.87 -16.11 13.85
CA PHE A 289 -7.84 -17.53 13.47
C PHE A 289 -7.11 -17.77 12.15
N LEU A 290 -7.33 -16.91 11.15
CA LEU A 290 -6.58 -16.95 9.89
C LEU A 290 -5.07 -16.73 10.12
N ALA A 291 -4.69 -15.72 10.90
CA ALA A 291 -3.29 -15.45 11.23
C ALA A 291 -2.62 -16.66 11.90
N ILE A 292 -3.28 -17.27 12.89
CA ILE A 292 -2.75 -18.44 13.61
C ILE A 292 -2.59 -19.64 12.69
N ALA A 293 -3.56 -19.90 11.82
CA ALA A 293 -3.47 -21.01 10.86
C ALA A 293 -2.31 -20.81 9.87
N ILE A 294 -2.09 -19.57 9.42
CA ILE A 294 -0.94 -19.19 8.58
C ILE A 294 0.38 -19.41 9.33
N LEU A 295 0.51 -18.89 10.55
CA LEU A 295 1.72 -19.03 11.37
C LEU A 295 2.07 -20.51 11.61
N ARG A 296 1.08 -21.34 11.93
CA ARG A 296 1.26 -22.79 12.11
C ARG A 296 1.73 -23.46 10.83
N LYS A 297 1.16 -23.12 9.67
CA LYS A 297 1.59 -23.66 8.37
C LYS A 297 3.00 -23.18 7.97
N MET A 298 3.42 -22.02 8.46
CA MET A 298 4.81 -21.54 8.34
C MET A 298 5.77 -22.21 9.35
N GLY A 299 5.25 -23.03 10.27
CA GLY A 299 6.01 -23.75 11.30
C GLY A 299 6.35 -22.91 12.53
N TYR A 300 5.68 -21.78 12.74
CA TYR A 300 5.84 -20.95 13.93
C TYR A 300 4.89 -21.39 15.02
N GLY A 301 5.36 -21.27 16.27
CA GLY A 301 4.48 -21.41 17.43
C GLY A 301 3.45 -20.28 17.39
N ALA A 302 2.18 -20.62 17.61
CA ALA A 302 1.09 -19.66 17.59
C ALA A 302 0.06 -19.93 18.68
N SER A 303 -0.67 -18.88 19.07
CA SER A 303 -1.74 -18.94 20.07
C SER A 303 -2.83 -17.92 19.78
N ILE A 304 -3.99 -18.08 20.41
CA ILE A 304 -5.01 -17.03 20.53
C ILE A 304 -4.74 -16.27 21.81
N LEU A 305 -4.68 -14.94 21.73
CA LEU A 305 -4.67 -14.03 22.88
C LEU A 305 -6.06 -13.43 23.01
N ASP A 306 -6.86 -13.94 23.95
CA ASP A 306 -8.24 -13.52 24.17
C ASP A 306 -8.29 -12.51 25.33
N TYR A 307 -9.03 -11.41 25.15
CA TYR A 307 -9.20 -10.33 26.11
C TYR A 307 -10.69 -10.11 26.37
N PRO A 308 -11.31 -10.92 27.26
CA PRO A 308 -12.75 -10.92 27.46
C PRO A 308 -13.29 -9.57 27.94
N ASP A 309 -12.51 -8.88 28.78
CA ASP A 309 -12.89 -7.60 29.41
C ASP A 309 -13.16 -6.50 28.38
N ASN A 310 -12.43 -6.52 27.25
CA ASN A 310 -12.57 -5.56 26.16
C ASN A 310 -13.15 -6.17 24.87
N LYS A 311 -13.64 -7.42 24.93
CA LYS A 311 -14.17 -8.16 23.78
C LYS A 311 -13.22 -8.14 22.57
N HIS A 312 -11.92 -8.28 22.84
CA HIS A 312 -10.88 -8.27 21.81
C HIS A 312 -10.18 -9.62 21.72
N SER A 313 -9.74 -9.97 20.52
CA SER A 313 -8.97 -11.18 20.29
C SER A 313 -7.87 -10.88 19.29
N ALA A 314 -6.66 -11.32 19.62
CA ALA A 314 -5.48 -11.17 18.79
C ALA A 314 -4.82 -12.52 18.53
N ALA A 315 -4.01 -12.58 17.49
CA ALA A 315 -3.11 -13.70 17.30
C ALA A 315 -1.84 -13.49 18.15
N GLY A 316 -1.24 -14.59 18.59
CA GLY A 316 0.07 -14.62 19.21
C GLY A 316 1.03 -15.42 18.34
N VAL A 317 2.23 -14.91 18.11
CA VAL A 317 3.35 -15.67 17.51
C VAL A 317 4.40 -15.91 18.58
N SER A 318 4.92 -17.14 18.68
CA SER A 318 5.91 -17.48 19.70
C SER A 318 7.16 -16.62 19.54
N CYS A 319 7.65 -16.06 20.63
CA CYS A 319 8.84 -15.22 20.67
C CYS A 319 9.52 -15.33 22.04
N ALA A 320 10.67 -14.69 22.24
CA ALA A 320 11.38 -14.75 23.51
C ALA A 320 10.50 -14.22 24.66
N VAL A 321 10.51 -14.91 25.80
CA VAL A 321 9.67 -14.55 26.97
C VAL A 321 9.90 -13.11 27.42
N SER A 322 11.15 -12.63 27.41
CA SER A 322 11.52 -11.25 27.76
C SER A 322 10.94 -10.17 26.84
N GLN A 323 10.49 -10.54 25.65
CA GLN A 323 9.93 -9.65 24.62
C GLN A 323 8.45 -9.93 24.37
N SER A 324 7.93 -11.02 24.92
CA SER A 324 6.56 -11.47 24.73
C SER A 324 5.57 -10.63 25.52
N THR A 325 4.37 -10.52 24.99
CA THR A 325 3.27 -9.80 25.63
C THR A 325 2.96 -10.43 26.97
N SER A 326 3.06 -9.63 28.03
CA SER A 326 2.86 -10.05 29.42
C SER A 326 3.69 -11.28 29.85
N GLY A 327 4.89 -11.47 29.27
CA GLY A 327 5.76 -12.59 29.61
C GLY A 327 5.22 -13.97 29.18
N SER A 328 4.27 -14.01 28.24
CA SER A 328 3.55 -15.23 27.84
C SER A 328 4.33 -16.23 26.99
N GLY A 329 5.46 -15.81 26.40
CA GLY A 329 6.14 -16.53 25.32
C GLY A 329 5.53 -16.30 23.93
N TYR A 330 4.54 -15.40 23.80
CA TYR A 330 3.93 -15.00 22.53
C TYR A 330 3.91 -13.47 22.37
N CYS A 331 4.32 -13.00 21.20
CA CYS A 331 4.26 -11.60 20.80
C CYS A 331 2.89 -11.31 20.19
N PHE A 332 2.28 -10.19 20.59
CA PHE A 332 0.98 -9.75 20.10
C PHE A 332 1.01 -9.51 18.59
N VAL A 333 -0.01 -10.02 17.89
CA VAL A 333 -0.25 -9.75 16.47
C VAL A 333 -1.65 -9.16 16.38
N GLU A 334 -1.73 -7.82 16.31
CA GLU A 334 -2.98 -7.14 16.00
C GLU A 334 -3.40 -7.51 14.58
N THR A 335 -4.63 -7.97 14.39
CA THR A 335 -5.09 -8.40 13.06
C THR A 335 -6.12 -7.45 12.46
N THR A 336 -6.72 -6.56 13.24
CA THR A 336 -7.84 -5.70 12.80
C THR A 336 -7.40 -4.45 12.04
N ASN A 337 -6.14 -4.07 12.14
CA ASN A 337 -5.49 -3.00 11.39
C ASN A 337 -3.99 -3.32 11.27
N PHE A 338 -3.23 -2.58 10.46
CA PHE A 338 -1.79 -2.79 10.36
C PHE A 338 -1.06 -2.28 11.60
N PHE A 339 -0.34 -3.19 12.26
CA PHE A 339 0.61 -2.90 13.32
C PHE A 339 1.82 -3.82 13.19
N PRO A 340 3.05 -3.34 13.47
CA PRO A 340 4.20 -4.22 13.61
C PRO A 340 3.96 -5.29 14.69
N ILE A 341 4.44 -6.51 14.46
CA ILE A 341 4.34 -7.61 15.44
C ILE A 341 4.98 -7.19 16.76
N GLY A 342 4.27 -7.41 17.86
CA GLY A 342 4.60 -6.96 19.21
C GLY A 342 3.78 -5.77 19.68
N VAL A 343 3.33 -4.92 18.76
CA VAL A 343 2.66 -3.68 19.10
C VAL A 343 1.19 -3.95 19.43
N VAL A 344 0.78 -3.50 20.60
CA VAL A 344 -0.58 -3.50 21.09
C VAL A 344 -1.20 -2.12 20.82
N PRO A 345 -2.39 -2.01 20.21
CA PRO A 345 -3.04 -0.72 19.98
C PRO A 345 -3.35 0.00 21.30
N ASN A 346 -3.11 1.31 21.38
CA ASN A 346 -3.41 2.10 22.58
C ASN A 346 -4.91 2.22 22.84
N SER A 347 -5.72 2.24 21.79
CA SER A 347 -7.18 2.26 21.87
C SER A 347 -7.81 1.31 20.86
N LEU A 348 -9.02 0.86 21.19
CA LEU A 348 -9.88 0.08 20.31
C LEU A 348 -11.13 0.88 20.00
N LYS A 349 -11.50 0.97 18.72
CA LYS A 349 -12.76 1.53 18.25
C LYS A 349 -13.61 0.44 17.64
N SER A 350 -14.71 0.09 18.29
CA SER A 350 -15.59 -1.02 17.87
C SER A 350 -14.83 -2.35 17.66
N GLY A 351 -13.85 -2.62 18.53
CA GLY A 351 -13.00 -3.81 18.46
C GLY A 351 -11.86 -3.75 17.43
N GLN A 352 -11.72 -2.64 16.70
CA GLN A 352 -10.61 -2.41 15.78
C GLN A 352 -9.52 -1.56 16.43
N GLY A 353 -8.25 -1.95 16.27
CA GLY A 353 -7.09 -1.20 16.74
C GLY A 353 -6.91 0.13 16.04
N GLU A 354 -6.78 1.21 16.82
CA GLU A 354 -6.50 2.55 16.31
C GLU A 354 -5.01 2.88 16.41
N VAL A 355 -4.46 3.39 15.30
CA VAL A 355 -3.09 3.91 15.28
C VAL A 355 -3.03 5.19 16.11
N SER A 356 -2.02 5.28 16.96
CA SER A 356 -1.77 6.44 17.82
C SER A 356 -0.40 7.04 17.48
N THR A 357 -0.23 8.33 17.77
CA THR A 357 1.08 8.99 17.74
C THR A 357 1.86 8.79 19.04
N GLN A 358 1.29 8.08 20.03
CA GLN A 358 1.94 7.80 21.31
C GLN A 358 2.65 6.45 21.26
N PHE A 359 3.96 6.48 21.55
CA PHE A 359 4.83 5.31 21.54
C PHE A 359 5.07 4.69 22.93
N ASP A 360 4.45 5.25 23.96
CA ASP A 360 4.51 4.69 25.31
C ASP A 360 3.55 3.53 25.48
N GLY A 361 3.99 2.49 26.18
CA GLY A 361 3.16 1.33 26.51
C GLY A 361 2.85 0.39 25.34
N LEU A 362 3.41 0.60 24.14
CA LEU A 362 3.09 -0.18 22.92
C LEU A 362 3.31 -1.69 23.03
N PHE A 363 4.12 -2.16 23.98
CA PHE A 363 4.38 -3.60 24.19
C PHE A 363 3.65 -4.17 25.41
N SER A 364 2.78 -3.37 26.03
CA SER A 364 1.92 -3.79 27.14
C SER A 364 0.49 -3.98 26.66
N ALA A 365 -0.15 -5.06 27.11
CA ALA A 365 -1.57 -5.32 26.88
C ALA A 365 -2.43 -5.10 28.13
N THR A 366 -1.87 -4.49 29.18
CA THR A 366 -2.57 -4.34 30.48
C THR A 366 -3.87 -3.56 30.38
N HIS A 367 -3.96 -2.58 29.48
CA HIS A 367 -5.18 -1.79 29.26
C HIS A 367 -6.29 -2.57 28.54
N LEU A 368 -5.95 -3.70 27.91
CA LEU A 368 -6.93 -4.61 27.30
C LEU A 368 -7.56 -5.56 28.33
N GLY A 369 -7.14 -5.52 29.60
CA GLY A 369 -7.68 -6.32 30.68
C GLY A 369 -6.96 -7.66 30.85
N SER A 370 -7.67 -8.65 31.39
CA SER A 370 -7.18 -10.00 31.58
C SER A 370 -6.89 -10.69 30.25
N MET A 371 -5.70 -11.27 30.15
CA MET A 371 -5.26 -12.01 28.96
C MET A 371 -5.40 -13.50 29.22
N GLU A 372 -6.22 -14.16 28.41
CA GLU A 372 -6.35 -15.61 28.36
C GLU A 372 -5.68 -16.13 27.09
N ILE A 373 -4.99 -17.26 27.18
CA ILE A 373 -4.25 -17.82 26.03
C ILE A 373 -4.74 -19.21 25.69
N TYR A 374 -5.20 -19.37 24.46
CA TYR A 374 -5.75 -20.62 23.94
C TYR A 374 -4.96 -21.12 22.74
N GLN A 375 -5.15 -22.39 22.41
CA GLN A 375 -4.66 -23.00 21.17
C GLN A 375 -3.14 -22.83 21.01
N LYS A 376 -2.42 -22.95 22.13
CA LYS A 376 -0.95 -22.81 22.19
C LYS A 376 -0.27 -23.91 21.40
N THR A 377 0.78 -23.54 20.68
CA THR A 377 1.66 -24.48 19.97
C THR A 377 3.10 -24.03 20.12
N THR A 378 4.00 -24.98 20.41
CA THR A 378 5.43 -24.72 20.52
C THR A 378 6.11 -25.15 19.22
N ALA A 379 6.70 -24.19 18.50
CA ALA A 379 7.47 -24.45 17.28
C ALA A 379 8.49 -23.31 17.07
N LYS A 380 8.77 -22.89 15.83
CA LYS A 380 9.73 -21.80 15.57
C LYS A 380 9.30 -20.51 16.26
N THR A 381 10.28 -19.75 16.72
CA THR A 381 10.10 -18.43 17.34
C THR A 381 10.37 -17.32 16.33
N TYR A 382 9.61 -16.25 16.45
CA TYR A 382 9.80 -14.99 15.74
C TYR A 382 10.76 -14.09 16.51
N SER A 383 11.77 -13.54 15.83
CA SER A 383 12.77 -12.64 16.43
C SER A 383 12.67 -11.18 15.99
N GLY A 384 11.85 -10.89 14.98
CA GLY A 384 11.64 -9.56 14.39
C GLY A 384 11.16 -8.50 15.38
N ILE A 385 10.63 -8.93 16.53
CA ILE A 385 10.24 -8.07 17.65
C ILE A 385 11.41 -7.20 18.14
N ILE A 386 12.65 -7.70 18.08
CA ILE A 386 13.84 -6.94 18.49
C ILE A 386 13.97 -5.67 17.66
N GLN A 387 13.80 -5.77 16.35
CA GLN A 387 13.86 -4.62 15.45
C GLN A 387 12.66 -3.70 15.65
N THR A 388 11.46 -4.24 15.93
CA THR A 388 10.28 -3.43 16.27
C THR A 388 10.54 -2.59 17.52
N MET A 389 11.05 -3.20 18.61
CA MET A 389 11.36 -2.49 19.85
C MET A 389 12.44 -1.43 19.64
N ALA A 390 13.52 -1.76 18.92
CA ALA A 390 14.58 -0.80 18.61
C ALA A 390 14.09 0.42 17.79
N LYS A 391 13.14 0.21 16.87
CA LYS A 391 12.50 1.31 16.12
C LYS A 391 11.68 2.20 17.04
N VAL A 392 10.92 1.62 17.98
CA VAL A 392 10.16 2.38 18.97
C VAL A 392 11.10 3.21 19.86
N ASP A 393 12.19 2.61 20.34
CA ASP A 393 13.19 3.31 21.16
C ASP A 393 13.83 4.49 20.41
N LEU A 394 14.14 4.31 19.13
CA LEU A 394 14.65 5.39 18.28
C LEU A 394 13.64 6.54 18.14
N ILE A 395 12.37 6.22 17.84
CA ILE A 395 11.31 7.21 17.70
C ILE A 395 11.14 8.00 19.00
N LYS A 396 11.11 7.31 20.15
CA LYS A 396 11.03 7.94 21.47
C LYS A 396 12.22 8.84 21.76
N LYS A 397 13.43 8.41 21.41
CA LYS A 397 14.64 9.21 21.59
C LYS A 397 14.60 10.51 20.76
N ILE A 398 14.19 10.42 19.49
CA ILE A 398 14.05 11.60 18.63
C ILE A 398 12.96 12.54 19.16
N ALA A 399 11.82 11.99 19.62
CA ALA A 399 10.77 12.78 20.24
C ALA A 399 11.28 13.55 21.48
N GLN A 400 12.07 12.89 22.34
CA GLN A 400 12.70 13.55 23.49
C GLN A 400 13.65 14.67 23.04
N THR A 401 14.52 14.40 22.06
CA THR A 401 15.44 15.41 21.51
C THR A 401 14.69 16.61 20.95
N ILE A 402 13.58 16.40 20.24
CA ILE A 402 12.74 17.48 19.70
C ILE A 402 12.19 18.38 20.82
N GLU A 403 11.76 17.80 21.94
CA GLU A 403 11.24 18.59 23.06
C GLU A 403 12.34 19.37 23.80
N GLU A 404 13.54 18.79 23.96
CA GLU A 404 14.72 19.49 24.48
C GLU A 404 15.12 20.66 23.56
N GLU A 405 15.18 20.42 22.24
CA GLU A 405 15.47 21.44 21.23
C GLU A 405 14.43 22.56 21.18
N ARG A 406 13.14 22.22 21.36
CA ARG A 406 12.05 23.20 21.47
C ARG A 406 12.27 24.13 22.66
N ALA A 407 12.61 23.58 23.83
CA ALA A 407 12.90 24.36 25.03
C ALA A 407 14.11 25.28 24.82
N ASP A 408 15.18 24.76 24.22
CA ASP A 408 16.38 25.52 23.85
C ASP A 408 16.09 26.67 22.89
N LEU A 409 15.31 26.42 21.83
CA LEU A 409 14.90 27.43 20.86
C LEU A 409 14.13 28.57 21.53
N ASN A 410 13.25 28.27 22.48
CA ASN A 410 12.52 29.30 23.22
C ASN A 410 13.47 30.21 24.02
N ILE A 411 14.50 29.63 24.66
CA ILE A 411 15.51 30.40 25.42
C ILE A 411 16.29 31.32 24.48
N VAL A 412 16.78 30.79 23.34
CA VAL A 412 17.55 31.58 22.37
C VAL A 412 16.68 32.67 21.73
N SER A 413 15.42 32.37 21.42
CA SER A 413 14.46 33.35 20.87
C SER A 413 14.23 34.53 21.84
N LEU A 414 14.14 34.26 23.14
CA LEU A 414 14.01 35.32 24.15
C LEU A 414 15.28 36.19 24.23
N GLY A 415 16.46 35.55 24.24
CA GLY A 415 17.74 36.26 24.21
C GLY A 415 17.89 37.17 22.99
N LEU A 416 17.49 36.66 21.80
CA LEU A 416 17.53 37.42 20.55
C LEU A 416 16.58 38.62 20.58
N ALA A 417 15.39 38.47 21.18
CA ALA A 417 14.45 39.59 21.36
C ALA A 417 15.02 40.68 22.29
N THR A 418 15.70 40.29 23.38
CA THR A 418 16.39 41.24 24.26
C THR A 418 17.54 41.94 23.54
N ALA A 419 18.38 41.20 22.81
CA ALA A 419 19.48 41.77 22.02
C ALA A 419 18.97 42.76 20.96
N ARG A 420 17.84 42.45 20.32
CA ARG A 420 17.19 43.35 19.36
C ARG A 420 16.71 44.65 20.01
N SER A 421 16.05 44.56 21.16
CA SER A 421 15.59 45.73 21.92
C SER A 421 16.75 46.66 22.31
N ASN A 422 17.87 46.09 22.75
CA ASN A 422 19.09 46.85 23.07
C ASN A 422 19.65 47.58 21.83
N LEU A 423 19.67 46.91 20.68
CA LEU A 423 20.09 47.52 19.41
C LEU A 423 19.20 48.69 18.99
N ASP A 424 17.89 48.50 19.09
CA ASP A 424 16.91 49.54 18.74
C ASP A 424 17.08 50.78 19.67
N ALA A 425 17.37 50.56 20.95
CA ALA A 425 17.64 51.63 21.92
C ALA A 425 18.96 52.38 21.62
N LEU A 426 20.03 51.67 21.25
CA LEU A 426 21.30 52.29 20.84
C LEU A 426 21.14 53.08 19.55
N LEU A 427 20.42 52.53 18.57
CA LEU A 427 20.12 53.20 17.30
C LEU A 427 19.32 54.49 17.52
N LEU A 428 18.34 54.46 18.42
CA LEU A 428 17.57 55.65 18.80
C LEU A 428 18.48 56.75 19.38
N ARG A 429 19.40 56.41 20.28
CA ARG A 429 20.37 57.36 20.85
C ARG A 429 21.31 57.93 19.78
N LEU A 430 21.84 57.08 18.89
CA LEU A 430 22.66 57.52 17.75
C LEU A 430 21.92 58.53 16.86
N ASN A 431 20.66 58.24 16.54
CA ASN A 431 19.83 59.14 15.74
C ASN A 431 19.60 60.49 16.46
N ASN A 432 19.38 60.47 17.77
CA ASN A 432 19.22 61.70 18.56
C ASN A 432 20.49 62.56 18.55
N TYR A 433 21.68 61.97 18.77
CA TYR A 433 22.95 62.72 18.70
C TYR A 433 23.21 63.29 17.30
N LYS A 434 22.95 62.50 16.26
CA LYS A 434 23.08 62.93 14.86
C LYS A 434 22.17 64.13 14.55
N ASN A 435 20.91 64.08 14.99
CA ASN A 435 19.94 65.16 14.77
C ASN A 435 20.29 66.43 15.56
N ALA A 436 20.93 66.30 16.71
CA ALA A 436 21.41 67.43 17.52
C ALA A 436 22.77 67.99 17.05
N GLY A 437 23.45 67.34 16.09
CA GLY A 437 24.80 67.71 15.66
C GLY A 437 25.90 67.37 16.67
N ASP A 438 25.64 66.51 17.66
CA ASP A 438 26.59 66.09 18.68
C ASP A 438 27.46 64.93 18.20
N TRP A 439 28.45 65.26 17.36
CA TRP A 439 29.32 64.27 16.75
C TRP A 439 30.28 63.58 17.74
N ASN A 440 30.59 64.22 18.87
CA ASN A 440 31.47 63.63 19.89
C ASN A 440 30.80 62.43 20.55
N ASN A 441 29.59 62.61 21.09
CA ASN A 441 28.86 61.51 21.72
C ASN A 441 28.37 60.47 20.69
N TYR A 442 28.04 60.90 19.48
CA TYR A 442 27.75 59.98 18.38
C TYR A 442 28.92 59.02 18.12
N ASN A 443 30.13 59.55 17.91
CA ASN A 443 31.32 58.75 17.61
C ASN A 443 31.73 57.83 18.77
N LEU A 444 31.51 58.25 20.03
CA LEU A 444 31.76 57.41 21.21
C LEU A 444 30.79 56.22 21.34
N LEU A 445 29.56 56.35 20.83
CA LEU A 445 28.54 55.31 20.93
C LEU A 445 28.61 54.27 19.80
N ILE A 446 29.20 54.62 18.65
CA ILE A 446 29.34 53.72 17.48
C ILE A 446 30.02 52.38 17.82
N PRO A 447 31.15 52.32 18.56
CA PRO A 447 31.75 51.03 18.92
C PRO A 447 30.81 50.11 19.69
N GLN A 448 30.04 50.66 20.63
CA GLN A 448 29.06 49.88 21.43
C GLN A 448 27.92 49.36 20.55
N TYR A 449 27.42 50.18 19.62
CA TYR A 449 26.41 49.74 18.66
C TYR A 449 26.94 48.62 17.76
N ASN A 450 28.15 48.78 17.21
CA ASN A 450 28.76 47.78 16.34
C ASN A 450 29.00 46.45 17.07
N GLU A 451 29.45 46.48 18.33
CA GLU A 451 29.61 45.28 19.15
C GLU A 451 28.26 44.60 19.42
N ALA A 452 27.23 45.36 19.80
CA ALA A 452 25.88 44.83 20.00
C ALA A 452 25.30 44.23 18.71
N ALA A 453 25.58 44.84 17.55
CA ALA A 453 25.12 44.37 16.25
C ALA A 453 25.79 43.04 15.87
N ASN A 454 27.10 42.92 16.09
CA ASN A 454 27.84 41.69 15.88
C ASN A 454 27.31 40.57 16.78
N ASN A 455 27.13 40.82 18.08
CA ASN A 455 26.57 39.83 19.01
C ASN A 455 25.16 39.39 18.61
N TYR A 456 24.29 40.32 18.20
CA TYR A 456 22.97 39.99 17.67
C TYR A 456 23.04 39.10 16.43
N ASN A 457 23.93 39.42 15.48
CA ASN A 457 24.10 38.65 14.25
C ASN A 457 24.62 37.23 14.55
N ASP A 458 25.54 37.07 15.51
CA ASP A 458 26.04 35.76 15.95
C ASP A 458 24.92 34.94 16.61
N GLN A 459 24.12 35.57 17.48
CA GLN A 459 22.96 34.93 18.10
C GLN A 459 21.90 34.53 17.07
N ALA A 460 21.62 35.39 16.09
CA ALA A 460 20.67 35.11 15.01
C ALA A 460 21.14 33.92 14.16
N THR A 461 22.44 33.85 13.86
CA THR A 461 23.04 32.74 13.11
C THR A 461 22.94 31.43 13.89
N ASN A 462 23.25 31.44 15.20
CA ASN A 462 23.10 30.28 16.07
C ASN A 462 21.63 29.82 16.19
N TYR A 463 20.70 30.79 16.31
CA TYR A 463 19.27 30.50 16.34
C TYR A 463 18.80 29.81 15.05
N GLN A 464 19.22 30.31 13.88
CA GLN A 464 18.89 29.70 12.60
C GLN A 464 19.43 28.26 12.49
N LEU A 465 20.68 28.02 12.91
CA LEU A 465 21.24 26.67 12.93
C LEU A 465 20.43 25.71 13.81
N LYS A 466 20.01 26.15 15.00
CA LYS A 466 19.15 25.35 15.89
C LYS A 466 17.78 25.07 15.26
N ILE A 467 17.19 26.03 14.55
CA ILE A 467 15.94 25.82 13.80
C ILE A 467 16.13 24.74 12.73
N ASP A 468 17.23 24.79 11.98
CA ASP A 468 17.50 23.84 10.90
C ASP A 468 17.65 22.40 11.45
N ILE A 469 18.35 22.24 12.57
CA ILE A 469 18.50 20.94 13.26
C ILE A 469 17.13 20.44 13.77
N TYR A 470 16.39 21.30 14.48
CA TYR A 470 15.04 20.96 14.98
C TYR A 470 14.11 20.52 13.84
N ASN A 471 14.11 21.25 12.71
CA ASN A 471 13.31 20.92 11.55
C ASN A 471 13.73 19.60 10.89
N ALA A 472 15.04 19.30 10.86
CA ALA A 472 15.54 18.02 10.38
C ALA A 472 15.07 16.85 11.27
N ASN A 473 15.12 17.01 12.60
CA ASN A 473 14.63 16.00 13.54
C ASN A 473 13.12 15.79 13.44
N ILE A 474 12.34 16.86 13.30
CA ILE A 474 10.89 16.77 13.06
C ILE A 474 10.60 15.98 11.77
N LYS A 475 11.35 16.25 10.70
CA LYS A 475 11.20 15.53 9.43
C LYS A 475 11.50 14.05 9.59
N GLU A 476 12.58 13.71 10.29
CA GLU A 476 12.96 12.33 10.56
C GLU A 476 11.92 11.61 11.43
N TYR A 477 11.46 12.25 12.52
CA TYR A 477 10.40 11.73 13.39
C TYR A 477 9.13 11.41 12.58
N ASN A 478 8.68 12.35 11.74
CA ASN A 478 7.50 12.16 10.91
C ASN A 478 7.68 11.00 9.91
N SER A 479 8.85 10.91 9.28
CA SER A 479 9.20 9.83 8.36
C SER A 479 9.18 8.47 9.07
N LEU A 480 9.81 8.36 10.24
CA LEU A 480 9.84 7.13 11.03
C LEU A 480 8.44 6.73 11.51
N ASN A 481 7.64 7.68 12.00
CA ASN A 481 6.28 7.42 12.44
C ASN A 481 5.38 6.93 11.28
N GLN A 482 5.47 7.59 10.13
CA GLN A 482 4.73 7.19 8.92
C GLN A 482 5.14 5.79 8.46
N ALA A 483 6.44 5.49 8.45
CA ALA A 483 6.97 4.19 8.07
C ALA A 483 6.57 3.08 9.05
N PHE A 484 6.56 3.37 10.36
CA PHE A 484 6.23 2.40 11.41
C PHE A 484 4.81 1.83 11.27
N TYR A 485 3.84 2.67 10.92
CA TYR A 485 2.45 2.26 10.68
C TYR A 485 2.09 2.09 9.19
N GLN A 486 3.07 2.14 8.29
CA GLN A 486 2.88 2.07 6.84
C GLN A 486 1.84 3.06 6.26
N GLN A 487 1.80 4.28 6.81
CA GLN A 487 0.89 5.35 6.40
C GLN A 487 1.43 6.15 5.22
N TYR A 488 1.95 5.49 4.18
CA TYR A 488 2.46 6.12 2.95
C TYR A 488 1.38 6.65 2.02
#